data_AF-A0A959IHZ2-F1
#
_entry.id   AF-A0A959IHZ2-F1
#
_cell.length_a   1.000
_cell.length_b   1.000
_cell.length_c   1.000
_cell.angle_alpha   90.00
_cell.angle_beta   90.00
_cell.angle_gamma   90.00
#
_symmetry.space_group_name_H-M   'P 1'
#
loop_
_entity.id
_entity.type
_entity.pdbx_description
1 polymer ?
#
loop_
_entity_poly.entity_id
_entity_poly.type
_entity_poly.pdbx_seq_one_letter_code
_entity_poly.pdbx_strand_id
1 'polypeptide(L)'
;MNLSYFKAGGFSKEPSRKLTLDQILTTIKSGNYEIQNRISRLRQQVNSDGEKNERYDTFKKQLPAFTTAGVFKVRNKNLESITSYSQLTILDIDKLLQQKVSVHDIRQKIAAFPEVVAGFTSPGGDGFKIIIKIDSQAEHHEWATMQVMKHFEKHLAVEIDPSGKDISRLCFFSFDPDIYINTAIIPFKVSLERSMNEKIKMAISFTEKKCLFKQGSRNHFIYVLCCNLNRLGVPIEKALEFLQSNYPEDGFNESEVEYTTRSAYRNTNEFGKWKKYDSKLKSIGIDDLDMQRIDAYEKEMGLDKLLVDEQVLAHMLLTAIEEEDYGFVLDLACSRGELLKEMLSNCNDGQIVKCFFTIPDVDRKLFEKEERSDLLARVKDYENNPFNFSSYREEALRIAILRFKIQKIKLAFH
;
A
#
# COMPACT_ATOMS: atom_id res chain seq x y z
N MET A 1 27.06 0.47 16.60
CA MET A 1 26.42 0.88 15.32
C MET A 1 25.85 2.29 15.45
N ASN A 2 25.98 3.12 14.42
CA ASN A 2 25.50 4.50 14.40
C ASN A 2 24.16 4.65 13.68
N LEU A 3 23.32 5.57 14.13
CA LEU A 3 22.01 5.93 13.57
C LEU A 3 21.92 7.46 13.41
N SER A 4 21.16 7.92 12.42
CA SER A 4 20.90 9.36 12.24
C SER A 4 20.03 9.91 13.38
N TYR A 5 20.44 11.03 13.97
CA TYR A 5 19.72 11.76 15.00
C TYR A 5 19.20 13.10 14.48
N PHE A 6 17.97 13.45 14.88
CA PHE A 6 17.28 14.67 14.49
C PHE A 6 16.84 15.41 15.75
N LYS A 7 17.28 16.67 15.92
CA LYS A 7 16.92 17.48 17.10
C LYS A 7 15.42 17.79 17.19
N ALA A 8 14.76 17.95 16.05
CA ALA A 8 13.32 18.16 15.93
C ALA A 8 12.76 17.24 14.82
N GLY A 9 12.36 16.02 15.20
CA GLY A 9 12.06 14.95 14.26
C GLY A 9 10.93 15.27 13.29
N GLY A 10 9.92 16.03 13.72
CA GLY A 10 8.77 16.38 12.90
C GLY A 10 9.07 17.37 11.76
N PHE A 11 10.21 18.06 11.80
CA PHE A 11 10.49 19.21 10.92
C PHE A 11 11.75 19.05 10.06
N SER A 12 12.68 18.16 10.44
CA SER A 12 13.94 18.00 9.71
C SER A 12 13.96 16.76 8.81
N LYS A 13 14.50 16.95 7.60
CA LYS A 13 14.94 15.86 6.73
C LYS A 13 16.44 15.58 6.87
N GLU A 14 17.23 16.53 7.36
CA GLU A 14 18.67 16.36 7.53
C GLU A 14 19.00 15.97 8.97
N PRO A 15 19.86 14.95 9.18
CA PRO A 15 20.27 14.57 10.52
C PRO A 15 21.21 15.63 11.11
N SER A 16 20.98 15.99 12.37
CA SER A 16 21.82 16.95 13.08
C SER A 16 23.17 16.35 13.47
N ARG A 17 23.20 15.05 13.76
CA ARG A 17 24.42 14.27 14.08
C ARG A 17 24.14 12.77 14.00
N LYS A 18 25.15 11.96 14.29
CA LYS A 18 25.04 10.51 14.46
C LYS A 18 25.07 10.17 15.95
N LEU A 19 24.28 9.20 16.37
CA LEU A 19 24.34 8.62 17.71
C LEU A 19 24.54 7.11 17.60
N THR A 20 25.24 6.52 18.57
CA THR A 20 25.29 5.06 18.67
C THR A 20 23.95 4.51 19.16
N LEU A 21 23.62 3.27 18.79
CA LEU A 21 22.44 2.59 19.34
C LEU A 21 22.46 2.58 20.88
N ASP A 22 23.61 2.32 21.49
CA ASP A 22 23.78 2.29 22.95
C ASP A 22 23.44 3.65 23.60
N GLN A 23 23.90 4.76 23.01
CA GLN A 23 23.52 6.11 23.46
C GLN A 23 22.01 6.34 23.34
N ILE A 24 21.38 5.85 22.27
CA ILE A 24 19.93 5.98 22.08
C ILE A 24 19.18 5.20 23.16
N LEU A 25 19.54 3.92 23.37
CA LEU A 25 18.88 3.07 24.37
C LEU A 25 19.11 3.58 25.79
N THR A 26 20.33 4.03 26.12
CA THR A 26 20.65 4.66 27.41
C THR A 26 19.84 5.93 27.63
N THR A 27 19.66 6.76 26.58
CA THR A 27 18.83 7.97 26.67
C THR A 27 17.36 7.63 26.88
N ILE A 28 16.84 6.56 26.26
CA ILE A 28 15.46 6.11 26.50
C ILE A 28 15.29 5.58 27.92
N LYS A 29 16.26 4.79 28.41
CA LYS A 29 16.24 4.18 29.74
C LYS A 29 16.34 5.20 30.86
N SER A 30 17.45 5.94 30.88
CA SER A 30 17.80 6.83 31.99
C SER A 30 17.29 8.25 31.78
N GLY A 31 16.97 8.61 30.54
CA GLY A 31 16.58 9.97 30.19
C GLY A 31 17.74 10.96 30.30
N ASN A 32 17.44 12.19 29.91
CA ASN A 32 18.09 13.39 30.43
C ASN A 32 16.99 14.39 30.81
N TYR A 33 17.31 15.47 31.51
CA TYR A 33 16.32 16.45 31.97
C TYR A 33 15.40 16.95 30.83
N GLU A 34 15.95 17.14 29.63
CA GLU A 34 15.18 17.59 28.47
C GLU A 34 14.19 16.53 27.96
N ILE A 35 14.63 15.29 27.78
CA ILE A 35 13.79 14.18 27.31
C ILE A 35 12.71 13.85 28.35
N GLN A 36 13.08 13.73 29.63
CA GLN A 36 12.12 13.41 30.70
C GLN A 36 11.02 14.47 30.78
N ASN A 37 11.37 15.75 30.71
CA ASN A 37 10.38 16.84 30.73
C ASN A 37 9.49 16.85 29.49
N ARG A 38 10.07 16.68 28.30
CA ARG A 38 9.30 16.65 27.04
C ARG A 38 8.31 15.49 27.02
N ILE A 39 8.71 14.30 27.48
CA ILE A 39 7.84 13.13 27.55
C ILE A 39 6.77 13.29 28.63
N SER A 40 7.13 13.81 29.81
CA SER A 40 6.15 14.06 30.88
C SER A 40 5.07 15.06 30.43
N ARG A 41 5.47 16.16 29.78
CA ARG A 41 4.54 17.14 29.20
C ARG A 41 3.67 16.55 28.11
N LEU A 42 4.23 15.69 27.26
CA LEU A 42 3.47 15.00 26.21
C LEU A 42 2.42 14.06 26.80
N ARG A 43 2.79 13.26 27.81
CA ARG A 43 1.87 12.32 28.47
C ARG A 43 0.75 13.02 29.22
N GLN A 44 0.97 14.22 29.76
CA GLN A 44 -0.09 15.06 30.33
C GLN A 44 -1.15 15.50 29.31
N GLN A 45 -0.89 15.36 28.01
CA GLN A 45 -1.86 15.66 26.95
C GLN A 45 -2.71 14.45 26.54
N VAL A 46 -2.54 13.32 27.25
CA VAL A 46 -3.28 12.07 27.03
C VAL A 46 -4.12 11.80 28.29
N ASN A 47 -5.41 11.56 28.12
CA ASN A 47 -6.30 11.22 29.24
C ASN A 47 -6.19 9.74 29.63
N SER A 48 -6.96 9.32 30.63
CA SER A 48 -7.03 7.92 31.10
C SER A 48 -7.49 6.93 30.03
N ASP A 49 -8.26 7.38 29.04
CA ASP A 49 -8.82 6.57 27.96
C ASP A 49 -7.91 6.52 26.72
N GLY A 50 -6.72 7.14 26.79
CA GLY A 50 -5.74 7.18 25.70
C GLY A 50 -6.03 8.25 24.64
N GLU A 51 -7.02 9.12 24.86
CA GLU A 51 -7.36 10.21 23.95
C GLU A 51 -6.38 11.37 24.07
N LYS A 52 -6.01 11.92 22.93
CA LYS A 52 -5.00 12.97 22.79
C LYS A 52 -5.68 14.30 22.56
N ASN A 53 -5.29 15.33 23.30
CA ASN A 53 -5.77 16.69 23.02
C ASN A 53 -5.07 17.32 21.81
N GLU A 54 -5.57 18.48 21.36
CA GLU A 54 -5.08 19.21 20.18
C GLU A 54 -3.58 19.57 20.23
N ARG A 55 -3.00 19.70 21.43
CA ARG A 55 -1.58 20.08 21.62
C ARG A 55 -0.63 18.90 21.48
N TYR A 56 -1.13 17.66 21.58
CA TYR A 56 -0.32 16.45 21.57
C TYR A 56 0.58 16.36 20.34
N ASP A 57 0.03 16.54 19.14
CA ASP A 57 0.78 16.39 17.89
C ASP A 57 1.86 17.47 17.74
N THR A 58 1.58 18.69 18.21
CA THR A 58 2.55 19.79 18.22
C THR A 58 3.75 19.44 19.10
N PHE A 59 3.52 18.95 20.32
CA PHE A 59 4.61 18.53 21.22
C PHE A 59 5.34 17.29 20.70
N LYS A 60 4.63 16.31 20.13
CA LYS A 60 5.23 15.11 19.56
C LYS A 60 6.18 15.45 18.41
N LYS A 61 5.79 16.35 17.49
CA LYS A 61 6.64 16.77 16.36
C LYS A 61 7.93 17.47 16.79
N GLN A 62 7.93 18.11 17.96
CA GLN A 62 9.11 18.77 18.52
C GLN A 62 10.10 17.79 19.17
N LEU A 63 9.69 16.55 19.46
CA LEU A 63 10.58 15.55 20.05
C LEU A 63 11.79 15.29 19.15
N PRO A 64 12.97 15.05 19.75
CA PRO A 64 14.07 14.47 19.02
C PRO A 64 13.67 13.10 18.47
N ALA A 65 14.29 12.72 17.37
CA ALA A 65 14.03 11.45 16.72
C ALA A 65 15.31 10.82 16.17
N PHE A 66 15.21 9.54 15.81
CA PHE A 66 16.26 8.80 15.13
C PHE A 66 15.67 7.89 14.05
N THR A 67 16.48 7.47 13.08
CA THR A 67 16.11 6.43 12.12
C THR A 67 16.70 5.10 12.55
N THR A 68 15.87 4.09 12.75
CA THR A 68 16.33 2.74 13.14
C THR A 68 17.14 2.08 12.03
N ALA A 69 16.76 2.26 10.77
CA ALA A 69 17.39 1.58 9.63
C ALA A 69 18.83 2.02 9.34
N GLY A 70 19.34 3.11 9.93
CA GLY A 70 20.74 3.49 9.75
C GLY A 70 21.00 4.99 9.72
N VAL A 71 22.06 5.35 9.00
CA VAL A 71 22.55 6.73 8.83
C VAL A 71 22.24 7.21 7.42
N PHE A 72 21.61 8.37 7.31
CA PHE A 72 21.19 8.99 6.06
C PHE A 72 21.96 10.29 5.79
N LYS A 73 22.17 10.66 4.52
CA LYS A 73 22.54 12.03 4.13
C LYS A 73 21.35 12.96 4.30
N VAL A 74 20.24 12.59 3.68
CA VAL A 74 18.92 13.22 3.79
C VAL A 74 17.90 12.11 3.96
N ARG A 75 16.94 12.31 4.85
CA ARG A 75 15.88 11.34 5.14
C ARG A 75 14.88 11.31 3.98
N ASN A 76 14.94 10.23 3.20
CA ASN A 76 13.96 9.89 2.16
C ASN A 76 14.03 8.39 1.84
N LYS A 77 13.13 7.90 0.99
CA LYS A 77 13.03 6.47 0.63
C LYS A 77 14.09 6.00 -0.40
N ASN A 78 14.89 6.90 -0.97
CA ASN A 78 15.94 6.53 -1.94
C ASN A 78 17.10 5.85 -1.20
N LEU A 79 17.45 4.64 -1.63
CA LEU A 79 18.56 3.86 -1.07
C LEU A 79 19.90 4.60 -1.16
N GLU A 80 20.13 5.44 -2.17
CA GLU A 80 21.38 6.24 -2.28
C GLU A 80 21.55 7.25 -1.14
N SER A 81 20.46 7.60 -0.46
CA SER A 81 20.52 8.50 0.69
C SER A 81 21.00 7.79 1.96
N ILE A 82 21.04 6.45 2.00
CA ILE A 82 21.59 5.70 3.12
C ILE A 82 23.10 5.56 2.99
N THR A 83 23.83 6.02 4.00
CA THR A 83 25.30 5.93 4.06
C THR A 83 25.78 4.73 4.85
N SER A 84 24.93 4.22 5.74
CA SER A 84 25.21 3.02 6.53
C SER A 84 23.88 2.39 6.93
N TYR A 85 23.66 1.14 6.54
CA TYR A 85 22.47 0.39 6.88
C TYR A 85 22.68 -0.43 8.17
N SER A 86 21.77 -0.28 9.12
CA SER A 86 21.87 -0.89 10.44
C SER A 86 21.41 -2.35 10.48
N GLN A 87 20.64 -2.77 9.48
CA GLN A 87 19.85 -4.00 9.53
C GLN A 87 18.98 -4.07 10.80
N LEU A 88 18.49 -2.93 11.25
CA LEU A 88 17.47 -2.82 12.30
C LEU A 88 16.18 -2.32 11.67
N THR A 89 15.07 -2.91 12.06
CA THR A 89 13.73 -2.38 11.80
C THR A 89 13.04 -2.03 13.11
N ILE A 90 11.92 -1.31 13.02
CA ILE A 90 11.11 -0.96 14.17
C ILE A 90 9.65 -1.32 13.94
N LEU A 91 9.05 -1.95 14.94
CA LEU A 91 7.60 -2.13 15.02
C LEU A 91 7.03 -1.07 15.94
N ASP A 92 5.89 -0.51 15.55
CA ASP A 92 5.16 0.48 16.33
C ASP A 92 3.75 -0.05 16.61
N ILE A 93 3.49 -0.39 17.87
CA ILE A 93 2.19 -0.84 18.34
C ILE A 93 1.53 0.36 19.02
N ASP A 94 0.52 0.93 18.37
CA ASP A 94 -0.24 2.06 18.90
C ASP A 94 -1.57 1.59 19.52
N LYS A 95 -2.12 2.40 20.44
CA LYS A 95 -3.46 2.23 21.02
C LYS A 95 -3.64 0.91 21.78
N LEU A 96 -2.65 0.52 22.59
CA LEU A 96 -2.64 -0.75 23.30
C LEU A 96 -3.85 -0.93 24.23
N LEU A 97 -4.32 0.14 24.87
CA LEU A 97 -5.57 0.13 25.64
C LEU A 97 -6.77 -0.35 24.80
N GLN A 98 -6.92 0.18 23.58
CA GLN A 98 -8.03 -0.19 22.67
C GLN A 98 -7.91 -1.64 22.20
N GLN A 99 -6.68 -2.12 22.04
CA GLN A 99 -6.38 -3.51 21.73
C GLN A 99 -6.54 -4.46 22.94
N LYS A 100 -6.84 -3.93 24.14
CA LYS A 100 -7.00 -4.66 25.40
C LYS A 100 -5.75 -5.46 25.80
N VAL A 101 -4.57 -4.94 25.47
CA VAL A 101 -3.28 -5.54 25.83
C VAL A 101 -2.44 -4.51 26.59
N SER A 102 -1.83 -4.89 27.71
CA SER A 102 -1.01 -3.95 28.46
C SER A 102 0.41 -3.84 27.90
N VAL A 103 1.03 -2.68 28.10
CA VAL A 103 2.47 -2.46 27.84
C VAL A 103 3.34 -3.48 28.59
N HIS A 104 2.92 -3.88 29.80
CA HIS A 104 3.62 -4.88 30.59
C HIS A 104 3.62 -6.26 29.91
N ASP A 105 2.47 -6.70 29.41
CA ASP A 105 2.32 -7.99 28.73
C ASP A 105 3.16 -8.06 27.46
N ILE A 106 3.15 -7.00 26.64
CA ILE A 106 3.99 -6.93 25.44
C ILE A 106 5.47 -7.02 25.83
N ARG A 107 5.91 -6.23 26.82
CA ARG A 107 7.31 -6.24 27.27
C ARG A 107 7.76 -7.62 27.77
N GLN A 108 6.90 -8.36 28.45
CA GLN A 108 7.22 -9.74 28.86
C GLN A 108 7.30 -10.68 27.65
N LYS A 109 6.31 -10.64 26.75
CA LYS A 109 6.26 -11.53 25.58
C LYS A 109 7.45 -11.37 24.65
N ILE A 110 7.87 -10.12 24.38
CA ILE A 110 8.98 -9.86 23.44
C ILE A 110 10.33 -10.42 23.92
N ALA A 111 10.50 -10.67 25.23
CA ALA A 111 11.73 -11.22 25.77
C ALA A 111 12.01 -12.66 25.30
N ALA A 112 10.99 -13.37 24.82
CA ALA A 112 11.13 -14.70 24.24
C ALA A 112 11.70 -14.71 22.80
N PHE A 113 11.84 -13.55 22.16
CA PHE A 113 12.26 -13.42 20.77
C PHE A 113 13.72 -12.96 20.70
N PRO A 114 14.66 -13.84 20.29
CA PRO A 114 16.08 -13.52 20.29
C PRO A 114 16.48 -12.41 19.29
N GLU A 115 15.64 -12.12 18.30
CA GLU A 115 15.81 -11.04 17.33
C GLU A 115 15.48 -9.65 17.87
N VAL A 116 14.78 -9.58 19.01
CA VAL A 116 14.47 -8.30 19.65
C VAL A 116 15.73 -7.73 20.26
N VAL A 117 16.05 -6.51 19.86
CA VAL A 117 17.19 -5.74 20.37
C VAL A 117 16.76 -4.93 21.58
N ALA A 118 15.63 -4.25 21.48
CA ALA A 118 15.05 -3.48 22.57
C ALA A 118 13.54 -3.31 22.41
N GLY A 119 12.84 -3.12 23.51
CA GLY A 119 11.41 -2.81 23.53
C GLY A 119 11.07 -1.77 24.60
N PHE A 120 10.39 -0.70 24.21
CA PHE A 120 10.07 0.42 25.10
C PHE A 120 8.71 1.03 24.83
N THR A 121 8.13 1.60 25.89
CA THR A 121 6.88 2.35 25.87
C THR A 121 6.99 3.56 24.94
N SER A 122 6.00 3.77 24.09
CA SER A 122 5.94 4.88 23.15
C SER A 122 5.90 6.24 23.89
N PRO A 123 6.22 7.36 23.21
CA PRO A 123 6.22 8.67 23.85
C PRO A 123 4.92 9.03 24.56
N GLY A 124 3.78 8.63 23.98
CA GLY A 124 2.44 8.89 24.53
C GLY A 124 2.01 7.99 25.67
N GLY A 125 2.75 6.91 25.98
CA GLY A 125 2.43 5.98 27.07
C GLY A 125 1.51 4.81 26.69
N ASP A 126 0.59 4.99 25.74
CA ASP A 126 -0.37 3.98 25.29
C ASP A 126 0.08 3.22 24.02
N GLY A 127 1.38 2.96 23.90
CA GLY A 127 1.90 2.19 22.79
C GLY A 127 3.25 1.60 23.12
N PHE A 128 3.76 0.76 22.24
CA PHE A 128 5.01 0.04 22.47
C PHE A 128 5.80 -0.08 21.18
N LYS A 129 7.10 0.20 21.27
CA LYS A 129 8.03 0.14 20.13
C LYS A 129 9.01 -1.00 20.32
N ILE A 130 9.27 -1.75 19.26
CA ILE A 130 10.17 -2.90 19.29
C ILE A 130 11.22 -2.72 18.20
N ILE A 131 12.50 -2.64 18.59
CA ILE A 131 13.62 -2.62 17.66
C ILE A 131 14.08 -4.06 17.44
N ILE A 132 14.15 -4.47 16.18
CA ILE A 132 14.43 -5.86 15.79
C ILE A 132 15.61 -5.89 14.84
N LYS A 133 16.52 -6.85 15.05
CA LYS A 133 17.63 -7.12 14.15
C LYS A 133 17.17 -8.06 13.04
N ILE A 134 17.46 -7.70 11.79
CA ILE A 134 17.15 -8.49 10.60
C ILE A 134 18.45 -8.84 9.85
N ASP A 135 18.42 -9.89 9.02
CA ASP A 135 19.56 -10.35 8.20
C ASP A 135 19.41 -10.03 6.70
N SER A 136 18.74 -8.92 6.37
CA SER A 136 18.54 -8.49 4.98
C SER A 136 19.48 -7.35 4.57
N GLN A 137 19.53 -7.08 3.26
CA GLN A 137 20.13 -5.86 2.71
C GLN A 137 19.11 -4.71 2.68
N ALA A 138 19.60 -3.46 2.53
CA ALA A 138 18.76 -2.27 2.55
C ALA A 138 17.64 -2.28 1.49
N GLU A 139 17.92 -2.84 0.31
CA GLU A 139 16.95 -3.00 -0.78
C GLU A 139 15.74 -3.88 -0.41
N HIS A 140 15.90 -4.78 0.56
CA HIS A 140 14.86 -5.67 1.06
C HIS A 140 14.29 -5.23 2.41
N HIS A 141 14.55 -3.99 2.86
CA HIS A 141 14.13 -3.53 4.18
C HIS A 141 12.60 -3.57 4.38
N GLU A 142 11.85 -3.11 3.37
CA GLU A 142 10.40 -3.12 3.40
C GLU A 142 9.85 -4.54 3.49
N TRP A 143 10.36 -5.44 2.64
CA TRP A 143 10.00 -6.86 2.63
C TRP A 143 10.33 -7.57 3.95
N ALA A 144 11.53 -7.33 4.48
CA ALA A 144 11.94 -7.86 5.78
C ALA A 144 11.04 -7.36 6.91
N THR A 145 10.74 -6.05 6.92
CA THR A 145 9.89 -5.46 7.95
C THR A 145 8.47 -6.03 7.90
N MET A 146 7.91 -6.27 6.72
CA MET A 146 6.60 -6.91 6.60
C MET A 146 6.57 -8.34 7.14
N GLN A 147 7.64 -9.12 6.94
CA GLN A 147 7.74 -10.47 7.53
C GLN A 147 7.80 -10.42 9.05
N VAL A 148 8.61 -9.50 9.58
CA VAL A 148 8.73 -9.26 11.03
C VAL A 148 7.40 -8.80 11.61
N MET A 149 6.70 -7.85 10.99
CA MET A 149 5.37 -7.41 11.41
C MET A 149 4.41 -8.59 11.52
N LYS A 150 4.24 -9.37 10.45
CA LYS A 150 3.35 -10.53 10.43
C LYS A 150 3.71 -11.57 11.50
N HIS A 151 5.00 -11.77 11.74
CA HIS A 151 5.48 -12.64 12.81
C HIS A 151 5.02 -12.13 14.18
N PHE A 152 5.23 -10.84 14.48
CA PHE A 152 4.90 -10.26 15.79
C PHE A 152 3.40 -10.04 15.99
N GLU A 153 2.64 -9.63 14.98
CA GLU A 153 1.18 -9.52 15.04
C GLU A 153 0.56 -10.86 15.47
N LYS A 154 1.02 -11.96 14.86
CA LYS A 154 0.54 -13.31 15.19
C LYS A 154 0.85 -13.70 16.64
N HIS A 155 2.08 -13.48 17.11
CA HIS A 155 2.49 -13.97 18.43
C HIS A 155 2.07 -13.05 19.59
N LEU A 156 1.98 -11.75 19.33
CA LEU A 156 1.56 -10.77 20.32
C LEU A 156 0.04 -10.59 20.35
N ALA A 157 -0.67 -10.98 19.28
CA ALA A 157 -2.09 -10.78 19.08
C ALA A 157 -2.48 -9.29 19.11
N VAL A 158 -1.73 -8.48 18.37
CA VAL A 158 -1.90 -7.03 18.24
C VAL A 158 -1.80 -6.62 16.77
N GLU A 159 -2.37 -5.46 16.44
CA GLU A 159 -2.17 -4.76 15.18
C GLU A 159 -0.93 -3.85 15.26
N ILE A 160 -0.12 -3.85 14.20
CA ILE A 160 1.12 -3.07 14.12
C ILE A 160 1.02 -2.04 13.00
N ASP A 161 1.45 -0.81 13.25
CA ASP A 161 1.45 0.25 12.23
C ASP A 161 2.37 -0.14 11.04
N PRO A 162 1.83 -0.25 9.81
CA PRO A 162 2.61 -0.60 8.62
C PRO A 162 3.60 0.48 8.19
N SER A 163 3.54 1.70 8.74
CA SER A 163 4.48 2.78 8.41
C SER A 163 5.92 2.45 8.80
N GLY A 164 6.13 1.49 9.70
CA GLY A 164 7.46 0.95 10.08
C GLY A 164 8.27 0.39 8.91
N LYS A 165 7.61 -0.06 7.84
CA LYS A 165 8.26 -0.65 6.65
C LYS A 165 9.07 0.33 5.80
N ASP A 166 8.87 1.62 6.00
CA ASP A 166 9.64 2.65 5.30
C ASP A 166 11.07 2.73 5.86
N ILE A 167 12.08 2.47 5.02
CA ILE A 167 13.50 2.49 5.45
C ILE A 167 13.92 3.82 6.11
N SER A 168 13.27 4.93 5.76
CA SER A 168 13.54 6.26 6.33
C SER A 168 12.61 6.64 7.49
N ARG A 169 11.91 5.67 8.10
CA ARG A 169 10.96 5.90 9.17
C ARG A 169 11.65 6.52 10.39
N LEU A 170 11.06 7.61 10.90
CA LEU A 170 11.48 8.21 12.16
C LEU A 170 10.86 7.49 13.34
N CYS A 171 11.67 7.27 14.36
CA CYS A 171 11.26 6.96 15.72
C CYS A 171 11.55 8.16 16.62
N PHE A 172 10.51 8.74 17.22
CA PHE A 172 10.70 9.75 18.26
C PHE A 172 11.32 9.12 19.51
N PHE A 173 12.18 9.86 20.21
CA PHE A 173 12.65 9.45 21.52
C PHE A 173 11.49 9.34 22.50
N SER A 174 11.62 8.39 23.43
CA SER A 174 10.73 8.20 24.56
C SER A 174 11.54 8.24 25.86
N PHE A 175 10.86 8.06 26.99
CA PHE A 175 11.47 7.82 28.28
C PHE A 175 10.76 6.63 28.94
N ASP A 176 11.51 5.55 29.14
CA ASP A 176 11.04 4.30 29.72
C ASP A 176 12.16 3.65 30.55
N PRO A 177 12.19 3.88 31.88
CA PRO A 177 13.12 3.23 32.79
C PRO A 177 13.09 1.70 32.74
N ASP A 178 11.93 1.14 32.36
CA ASP A 178 11.66 -0.30 32.28
C ASP A 178 11.86 -0.85 30.87
N ILE A 179 12.60 -0.14 29.99
CA ILE A 179 12.95 -0.64 28.65
C ILE A 179 13.59 -2.03 28.72
N TYR A 180 13.09 -2.94 27.89
CA TYR A 180 13.74 -4.22 27.65
C TYR A 180 14.92 -4.02 26.69
N ILE A 181 16.09 -4.58 27.01
CA ILE A 181 17.29 -4.56 26.17
C ILE A 181 17.89 -5.97 26.15
N ASN A 182 18.07 -6.53 24.97
CA ASN A 182 18.69 -7.84 24.77
C ASN A 182 20.19 -7.69 24.46
N THR A 183 21.04 -8.43 25.16
CA THR A 183 22.49 -8.45 24.95
C THR A 183 22.97 -9.61 24.08
N ALA A 184 22.12 -10.63 23.83
CA ALA A 184 22.43 -11.82 23.04
C ALA A 184 21.47 -11.92 21.83
N ILE A 185 21.67 -11.02 20.86
CA ILE A 185 20.77 -10.86 19.71
C ILE A 185 21.08 -11.90 18.63
N ILE A 186 20.05 -12.60 18.16
CA ILE A 186 20.10 -13.46 16.97
C ILE A 186 19.20 -12.83 15.91
N PRO A 187 19.74 -12.38 14.75
CA PRO A 187 18.93 -11.72 13.73
C PRO A 187 17.72 -12.55 13.27
N PHE A 188 16.59 -11.88 13.05
CA PHE A 188 15.44 -12.47 12.38
C PHE A 188 15.82 -12.85 10.96
N LYS A 189 15.55 -14.12 10.60
CA LYS A 189 15.87 -14.68 9.29
C LYS A 189 14.83 -14.28 8.26
N VAL A 190 15.23 -13.43 7.32
CA VAL A 190 14.40 -12.92 6.24
C VAL A 190 14.37 -13.91 5.10
N SER A 191 13.17 -14.41 4.77
CA SER A 191 12.98 -15.19 3.54
C SER A 191 12.90 -14.24 2.35
N LEU A 192 13.83 -14.30 1.42
CA LEU A 192 13.72 -13.57 0.15
C LEU A 192 12.78 -14.26 -0.84
N GLU A 193 12.45 -15.54 -0.60
CA GLU A 193 11.47 -16.24 -1.39
C GLU A 193 10.07 -16.06 -0.80
N ARG A 194 9.11 -15.70 -1.66
CA ARG A 194 7.70 -15.63 -1.30
C ARG A 194 7.09 -17.02 -1.13
N SER A 195 6.16 -17.15 -0.19
CA SER A 195 5.37 -18.38 -0.08
C SER A 195 4.56 -18.63 -1.36
N MET A 196 4.17 -19.88 -1.58
CA MET A 196 3.36 -20.26 -2.75
C MET A 196 2.06 -19.44 -2.83
N ASN A 197 1.37 -19.28 -1.69
CA ASN A 197 0.13 -18.53 -1.61
C ASN A 197 0.32 -17.04 -1.94
N GLU A 198 1.44 -16.43 -1.54
CA GLU A 198 1.76 -15.04 -1.91
C GLU A 198 2.07 -14.89 -3.39
N LYS A 199 2.80 -15.85 -3.98
CA LYS A 199 3.02 -15.90 -5.44
C LYS A 199 1.68 -15.98 -6.19
N ILE A 200 0.76 -16.84 -5.76
CA ILE A 200 -0.56 -16.97 -6.37
C ILE A 200 -1.37 -15.66 -6.24
N LYS A 201 -1.48 -15.10 -5.02
CA LYS A 201 -2.19 -13.82 -4.80
C LYS A 201 -1.63 -12.68 -5.66
N MET A 202 -0.32 -12.60 -5.79
CA MET A 202 0.34 -11.61 -6.64
C MET A 202 0.05 -11.83 -8.12
N ALA A 203 0.08 -13.09 -8.58
CA ALA A 203 -0.26 -13.43 -9.95
C ALA A 203 -1.70 -13.00 -10.28
N ILE A 204 -2.66 -13.26 -9.38
CA ILE A 204 -4.06 -12.83 -9.53
C ILE A 204 -4.13 -11.31 -9.62
N SER A 205 -3.55 -10.59 -8.65
CA SER A 205 -3.56 -9.12 -8.66
C SER A 205 -2.95 -8.53 -9.93
N PHE A 206 -1.88 -9.12 -10.46
CA PHE A 206 -1.26 -8.71 -11.71
C PHE A 206 -2.14 -8.99 -12.92
N THR A 207 -2.84 -10.12 -12.92
CA THR A 207 -3.79 -10.47 -13.98
C THR A 207 -5.01 -9.56 -13.95
N GLU A 208 -5.60 -9.31 -12.79
CA GLU A 208 -6.78 -8.46 -12.59
C GLU A 208 -6.54 -6.99 -13.00
N LYS A 209 -5.29 -6.51 -12.88
CA LYS A 209 -4.88 -5.21 -13.41
C LYS A 209 -4.89 -5.15 -14.95
N LYS A 210 -4.83 -6.30 -15.63
CA LYS A 210 -4.78 -6.41 -17.10
C LYS A 210 -6.12 -6.86 -17.71
N CYS A 211 -6.81 -7.78 -17.06
CA CYS A 211 -8.07 -8.35 -17.55
C CYS A 211 -8.89 -8.92 -16.39
N LEU A 212 -10.20 -8.93 -16.54
CA LEU A 212 -11.13 -9.49 -15.55
C LEU A 212 -11.61 -10.86 -15.99
N PHE A 213 -11.82 -11.75 -15.02
CA PHE A 213 -12.44 -13.03 -15.27
C PHE A 213 -13.95 -12.84 -15.49
N LYS A 214 -14.37 -12.85 -16.77
CA LYS A 214 -15.77 -12.70 -17.19
C LYS A 214 -16.06 -13.49 -18.47
N GLN A 215 -17.33 -13.75 -18.75
CA GLN A 215 -17.76 -14.40 -20.00
C GLN A 215 -17.18 -13.68 -21.23
N GLY A 216 -16.66 -14.44 -22.19
CA GLY A 216 -15.93 -13.91 -23.36
C GLY A 216 -14.45 -13.59 -23.13
N SER A 217 -13.98 -13.52 -21.87
CA SER A 217 -12.56 -13.24 -21.54
C SER A 217 -11.90 -14.32 -20.65
N ARG A 218 -12.64 -15.35 -20.23
CA ARG A 218 -12.17 -16.42 -19.32
C ARG A 218 -10.84 -17.06 -19.75
N ASN A 219 -10.77 -17.55 -20.99
CA ASN A 219 -9.58 -18.16 -21.56
C ASN A 219 -8.37 -17.21 -21.54
N HIS A 220 -8.60 -15.94 -21.89
CA HIS A 220 -7.55 -14.93 -21.88
C HIS A 220 -7.05 -14.65 -20.45
N PHE A 221 -7.96 -14.48 -19.49
CA PHE A 221 -7.63 -14.28 -18.08
C PHE A 221 -6.79 -15.44 -17.54
N ILE A 222 -7.23 -16.69 -17.75
CA ILE A 222 -6.51 -17.87 -17.27
C ILE A 222 -5.14 -17.98 -17.92
N TYR A 223 -5.02 -17.72 -19.23
CA TYR A 223 -3.73 -17.71 -19.90
C TYR A 223 -2.76 -16.68 -19.31
N VAL A 224 -3.22 -15.44 -19.10
CA VAL A 224 -2.42 -14.37 -18.49
C VAL A 224 -2.03 -14.73 -17.05
N LEU A 225 -2.97 -15.28 -16.26
CA LEU A 225 -2.70 -15.77 -14.91
C LEU A 225 -1.66 -16.87 -14.89
N CYS A 226 -1.75 -17.86 -15.78
CA CYS A 226 -0.77 -18.92 -15.90
C CYS A 226 0.62 -18.38 -16.28
N CYS A 227 0.69 -17.38 -17.16
CA CYS A 227 1.95 -16.73 -17.50
C CYS A 227 2.57 -16.02 -16.29
N ASN A 228 1.76 -15.35 -15.46
CA ASN A 228 2.22 -14.71 -14.23
C ASN A 228 2.68 -15.75 -13.19
N LEU A 229 1.93 -16.84 -13.01
CA LEU A 229 2.30 -17.96 -12.14
C LEU A 229 3.63 -18.62 -12.57
N ASN A 230 3.78 -18.87 -13.88
CA ASN A 230 5.01 -19.40 -14.48
C ASN A 230 6.21 -18.48 -14.17
N ARG A 231 6.08 -17.16 -14.44
CA ARG A 231 7.14 -16.19 -14.14
C ARG A 231 7.49 -16.10 -12.66
N LEU A 232 6.51 -16.21 -11.77
CA LEU A 232 6.73 -16.25 -10.31
C LEU A 232 7.33 -17.58 -9.82
N GLY A 233 7.47 -18.57 -10.72
CA GLY A 233 8.08 -19.86 -10.43
C GLY A 233 7.16 -20.79 -9.64
N VAL A 234 5.84 -20.65 -9.79
CA VAL A 234 4.85 -21.59 -9.26
C VAL A 234 4.87 -22.84 -10.14
N PRO A 235 5.15 -24.04 -9.60
CA PRO A 235 5.13 -25.29 -10.38
C PRO A 235 3.77 -25.51 -11.07
N ILE A 236 3.78 -26.12 -12.26
CA ILE A 236 2.57 -26.30 -13.06
C ILE A 236 1.50 -27.12 -12.31
N GLU A 237 1.93 -28.10 -11.52
CA GLU A 237 1.04 -28.96 -10.73
C GLU A 237 0.26 -28.13 -9.70
N LYS A 238 0.93 -27.15 -9.07
CA LYS A 238 0.31 -26.25 -8.10
C LYS A 238 -0.57 -25.19 -8.77
N ALA A 239 -0.19 -24.73 -9.96
CA ALA A 239 -1.04 -23.85 -10.74
C ALA A 239 -2.34 -24.57 -11.16
N LEU A 240 -2.25 -25.81 -11.66
CA LEU A 240 -3.40 -26.62 -12.05
C LEU A 240 -4.34 -26.87 -10.87
N GLU A 241 -3.81 -27.35 -9.73
CA GLU A 241 -4.57 -27.57 -8.49
C GLU A 241 -5.36 -26.31 -8.08
N PHE A 242 -4.69 -25.16 -8.07
CA PHE A 242 -5.32 -23.88 -7.74
C PHE A 242 -6.39 -23.48 -8.76
N LEU A 243 -6.10 -23.52 -10.06
CA LEU A 243 -6.99 -23.04 -11.11
C LEU A 243 -8.24 -23.89 -11.24
N GLN A 244 -8.08 -25.22 -11.19
CA GLN A 244 -9.20 -26.16 -11.24
C GLN A 244 -10.12 -26.05 -10.02
N SER A 245 -9.59 -25.65 -8.87
CA SER A 245 -10.40 -25.46 -7.66
C SER A 245 -11.17 -24.13 -7.62
N ASN A 246 -10.74 -23.10 -8.38
CA ASN A 246 -11.22 -21.72 -8.19
C ASN A 246 -11.88 -21.09 -9.44
N TYR A 247 -11.65 -21.63 -10.63
CA TYR A 247 -12.17 -21.06 -11.88
C TYR A 247 -13.05 -21.98 -12.78
N PRO A 248 -13.51 -23.18 -12.37
CA PRO A 248 -14.46 -23.91 -13.19
C PRO A 248 -15.82 -23.20 -13.17
N GLU A 249 -16.42 -22.98 -14.35
CA GLU A 249 -17.76 -22.42 -14.53
C GLU A 249 -18.49 -23.15 -15.68
N ASP A 250 -19.81 -22.99 -15.77
CA ASP A 250 -20.57 -23.49 -16.91
C ASP A 250 -20.04 -22.90 -18.23
N GLY A 251 -19.68 -23.81 -19.16
CA GLY A 251 -19.03 -23.47 -20.42
C GLY A 251 -17.55 -23.08 -20.31
N PHE A 252 -16.90 -23.34 -19.17
CA PHE A 252 -15.45 -23.26 -19.00
C PHE A 252 -14.95 -24.36 -18.05
N ASN A 253 -14.70 -25.54 -18.60
CA ASN A 253 -14.50 -26.78 -17.83
C ASN A 253 -13.02 -27.03 -17.47
N GLU A 254 -12.78 -28.04 -16.62
CA GLU A 254 -11.44 -28.40 -16.15
C GLU A 254 -10.44 -28.72 -17.27
N SER A 255 -10.91 -29.27 -18.40
CA SER A 255 -10.05 -29.59 -19.55
C SER A 255 -9.57 -28.34 -20.28
N GLU A 256 -10.41 -27.30 -20.40
CA GLU A 256 -10.01 -26.02 -20.99
C GLU A 256 -9.03 -25.26 -20.09
N VAL A 257 -9.25 -25.30 -18.77
CA VAL A 257 -8.30 -24.77 -17.77
C VAL A 257 -6.96 -25.49 -17.89
N GLU A 258 -6.96 -26.82 -17.94
CA GLU A 258 -5.74 -27.61 -18.06
C GLU A 258 -4.98 -27.31 -19.36
N TYR A 259 -5.68 -27.32 -20.50
CA TYR A 259 -5.08 -27.02 -21.80
C TYR A 259 -4.43 -25.64 -21.82
N THR A 260 -5.15 -24.62 -21.34
CA THR A 260 -4.66 -23.24 -21.29
C THR A 260 -3.45 -23.11 -20.37
N THR A 261 -3.49 -23.78 -19.21
CA THR A 261 -2.38 -23.79 -18.24
C THR A 261 -1.14 -24.43 -18.86
N ARG A 262 -1.26 -25.61 -19.47
CA ARG A 262 -0.14 -26.29 -20.13
C ARG A 262 0.43 -25.46 -21.27
N SER A 263 -0.43 -24.79 -22.05
CA SER A 263 0.00 -23.88 -23.12
C SER A 263 0.89 -22.75 -22.59
N ALA A 264 0.47 -22.03 -21.54
CA ALA A 264 1.24 -20.95 -20.95
C ALA A 264 2.58 -21.42 -20.33
N TYR A 265 2.61 -22.63 -19.76
CA TYR A 265 3.79 -23.22 -19.14
C TYR A 265 4.80 -23.83 -20.14
N ARG A 266 4.48 -23.91 -21.44
CA ARG A 266 5.46 -24.27 -22.48
C ARG A 266 6.63 -23.28 -22.57
N ASN A 267 6.42 -22.04 -22.15
CA ASN A 267 7.48 -21.03 -22.04
C ASN A 267 8.40 -21.30 -20.83
N THR A 268 9.19 -22.37 -20.89
CA THR A 268 10.09 -22.79 -19.80
C THR A 268 11.15 -21.74 -19.47
N ASN A 269 11.58 -20.96 -20.46
CA ASN A 269 12.55 -19.88 -20.28
C ASN A 269 12.03 -18.75 -19.40
N GLU A 270 10.71 -18.60 -19.27
CA GLU A 270 10.08 -17.60 -18.39
C GLU A 270 10.01 -18.06 -16.93
N PHE A 271 10.17 -19.36 -16.67
CA PHE A 271 9.89 -19.94 -15.37
C PHE A 271 10.80 -19.37 -14.27
N GLY A 272 10.16 -18.74 -13.28
CA GLY A 272 10.85 -18.20 -12.13
C GLY A 272 11.67 -16.94 -12.38
N LYS A 273 11.56 -16.27 -13.54
CA LYS A 273 12.18 -14.96 -13.78
C LYS A 273 11.81 -13.91 -12.72
N TRP A 274 10.65 -14.05 -12.08
CA TRP A 274 10.15 -13.17 -11.02
C TRP A 274 10.23 -13.80 -9.61
N LYS A 275 10.99 -14.90 -9.41
CA LYS A 275 11.14 -15.55 -8.09
C LYS A 275 11.65 -14.60 -6.99
N LYS A 276 12.49 -13.64 -7.37
CA LYS A 276 13.07 -12.62 -6.48
C LYS A 276 12.40 -11.24 -6.63
N TYR A 277 11.25 -11.16 -7.30
CA TYR A 277 10.62 -9.87 -7.60
C TYR A 277 10.18 -9.20 -6.29
N ASP A 278 10.98 -8.33 -5.69
CA ASP A 278 10.51 -7.45 -4.62
C ASP A 278 9.52 -6.46 -5.24
N SER A 279 8.44 -6.08 -4.55
CA SER A 279 7.35 -5.28 -5.13
C SER A 279 7.78 -3.88 -5.61
N LYS A 280 9.04 -3.52 -5.40
CA LYS A 280 9.75 -2.43 -6.07
C LYS A 280 10.79 -3.00 -7.05
N LEU A 281 10.34 -3.58 -8.17
CA LEU A 281 11.20 -3.51 -9.34
C LEU A 281 11.12 -2.10 -9.90
N LYS A 282 12.30 -1.51 -10.12
CA LYS A 282 12.54 -0.32 -10.94
C LYS A 282 11.58 -0.28 -12.11
N SER A 283 11.03 0.90 -12.37
CA SER A 283 10.29 1.24 -13.60
C SER A 283 10.87 0.48 -14.78
N ILE A 284 10.14 -0.55 -15.22
CA ILE A 284 10.42 -1.21 -16.49
C ILE A 284 9.98 -0.16 -17.49
N GLY A 285 10.95 0.43 -18.20
CA GLY A 285 10.63 1.40 -19.26
C GLY A 285 9.57 0.81 -20.18
N ILE A 286 8.55 1.61 -20.47
CA ILE A 286 7.47 1.28 -21.39
C ILE A 286 8.07 0.86 -22.73
N ASP A 287 7.70 -0.33 -23.22
CA ASP A 287 8.04 -0.76 -24.57
C ASP A 287 6.93 -0.37 -25.57
N ASP A 288 7.27 -0.39 -26.86
CA ASP A 288 6.35 0.00 -27.93
C ASP A 288 5.06 -0.84 -27.96
N LEU A 289 5.10 -2.05 -27.39
CA LEU A 289 3.96 -2.97 -27.34
C LEU A 289 2.94 -2.51 -26.28
N ASP A 290 3.42 -1.97 -25.16
CA ASP A 290 2.57 -1.41 -24.11
C ASP A 290 1.91 -0.09 -24.54
N MET A 291 2.60 0.75 -25.34
CA MET A 291 1.99 1.92 -25.98
C MET A 291 0.89 1.53 -26.98
N GLN A 292 1.17 0.56 -27.86
CA GLN A 292 0.17 0.09 -28.83
C GLN A 292 -1.08 -0.50 -28.17
N ARG A 293 -0.93 -1.14 -27.01
CA ARG A 293 -2.06 -1.68 -26.23
C ARG A 293 -2.90 -0.58 -25.60
N ILE A 294 -2.25 0.45 -25.06
CA ILE A 294 -2.93 1.62 -24.49
C ILE A 294 -3.74 2.35 -25.55
N ASP A 295 -3.17 2.54 -26.74
CA ASP A 295 -3.88 3.13 -27.89
C ASP A 295 -5.06 2.26 -28.36
N ALA A 296 -4.92 0.93 -28.29
CA ALA A 296 -6.01 0.00 -28.59
C ALA A 296 -7.15 0.11 -27.56
N TYR A 297 -6.85 0.28 -26.28
CA TYR A 297 -7.86 0.52 -25.24
C TYR A 297 -8.56 1.87 -25.40
N GLU A 298 -7.84 2.92 -25.77
CA GLU A 298 -8.46 4.23 -26.07
C GLU A 298 -9.41 4.12 -27.26
N LYS A 299 -9.05 3.36 -28.30
CA LYS A 299 -9.92 3.07 -29.46
C LYS A 299 -11.13 2.21 -29.14
N GLU A 300 -10.95 1.12 -28.40
CA GLU A 300 -12.05 0.21 -28.01
C GLU A 300 -13.12 0.94 -27.20
N MET A 301 -12.70 1.88 -26.36
CA MET A 301 -13.59 2.68 -25.52
C MET A 301 -14.14 3.92 -26.25
N GLY A 302 -13.81 4.11 -27.54
CA GLY A 302 -14.21 5.26 -28.36
C GLY A 302 -13.63 6.60 -27.89
N LEU A 303 -12.57 6.58 -27.10
CA LEU A 303 -11.95 7.74 -26.45
C LEU A 303 -10.91 8.43 -27.33
N ASP A 304 -10.45 7.76 -28.38
CA ASP A 304 -9.50 8.27 -29.39
C ASP A 304 -10.10 9.39 -30.25
N LYS A 305 -11.43 9.44 -30.39
CA LYS A 305 -12.17 10.46 -31.15
C LYS A 305 -12.55 11.70 -30.35
N LEU A 306 -12.37 11.70 -29.03
CA LEU A 306 -12.72 12.83 -28.15
C LEU A 306 -11.56 13.83 -28.03
N LEU A 307 -11.67 14.97 -28.71
CA LEU A 307 -10.72 16.08 -28.63
C LEU A 307 -11.00 16.98 -27.41
N VAL A 308 -10.77 16.47 -26.21
CA VAL A 308 -10.88 17.24 -24.96
C VAL A 308 -9.52 17.31 -24.28
N ASP A 309 -9.08 18.55 -24.02
CA ASP A 309 -7.81 18.85 -23.37
C ASP A 309 -7.83 18.48 -21.87
N GLU A 310 -6.67 18.10 -21.33
CA GLU A 310 -6.50 17.62 -19.95
C GLU A 310 -6.87 18.67 -18.91
N GLN A 311 -6.59 19.95 -19.17
CA GLN A 311 -6.95 21.04 -18.27
C GLN A 311 -8.46 21.27 -18.25
N VAL A 312 -9.11 21.07 -19.39
CA VAL A 312 -10.57 21.15 -19.52
C VAL A 312 -11.23 20.02 -18.73
N LEU A 313 -10.67 18.81 -18.78
CA LEU A 313 -11.17 17.64 -18.04
C LEU A 313 -11.07 17.82 -16.52
N ALA A 314 -9.92 18.32 -16.04
CA ALA A 314 -9.70 18.61 -14.62
C ALA A 314 -10.60 19.76 -14.14
N HIS A 315 -10.78 20.79 -14.98
CA HIS A 315 -11.67 21.90 -14.68
C HIS A 315 -13.13 21.43 -14.59
N MET A 316 -13.61 20.59 -15.50
CA MET A 316 -14.97 20.03 -15.45
C MET A 316 -15.24 19.21 -14.18
N LEU A 317 -14.27 18.42 -13.74
CA LEU A 317 -14.35 17.67 -12.48
C LEU A 317 -14.44 18.62 -11.27
N LEU A 318 -13.65 19.69 -11.27
CA LEU A 318 -13.66 20.70 -10.21
C LEU A 318 -14.95 21.53 -10.22
N THR A 319 -15.42 21.97 -11.38
CA THR A 319 -16.67 22.72 -11.53
C THR A 319 -17.89 21.89 -11.10
N ALA A 320 -17.94 20.59 -11.44
CA ALA A 320 -18.99 19.70 -10.98
C ALA A 320 -18.99 19.49 -9.45
N ILE A 321 -17.82 19.62 -8.81
CA ILE A 321 -17.66 19.56 -7.35
C ILE A 321 -18.03 20.91 -6.70
N GLU A 322 -17.74 22.02 -7.36
CA GLU A 322 -17.94 23.40 -6.86
C GLU A 322 -19.37 23.93 -7.04
N GLU A 323 -20.11 23.47 -8.07
CA GLU A 323 -21.47 23.97 -8.36
C GLU A 323 -22.57 23.40 -7.43
N GLU A 324 -22.23 22.59 -6.43
CA GLU A 324 -23.17 22.05 -5.42
C GLU A 324 -24.43 21.37 -6.01
N ASP A 325 -24.37 20.88 -7.27
CA ASP A 325 -25.44 20.09 -7.89
C ASP A 325 -25.36 18.64 -7.39
N TYR A 326 -25.71 18.54 -6.12
CA TYR A 326 -25.48 17.46 -5.21
C TYR A 326 -26.39 16.26 -5.46
N GLY A 327 -27.47 16.37 -6.25
CA GLY A 327 -28.48 15.32 -6.38
C GLY A 327 -27.90 13.99 -6.90
N PHE A 328 -27.11 14.05 -7.98
CA PHE A 328 -26.61 12.83 -8.63
C PHE A 328 -25.29 12.33 -8.02
N VAL A 329 -24.40 13.24 -7.61
CA VAL A 329 -23.16 12.86 -6.91
C VAL A 329 -23.47 12.34 -5.51
N LEU A 330 -24.46 12.89 -4.79
CA LEU A 330 -24.92 12.32 -3.52
C LEU A 330 -25.74 11.06 -3.69
N ASP A 331 -26.59 10.84 -4.71
CA ASP A 331 -27.23 9.53 -4.84
C ASP A 331 -26.20 8.41 -5.09
N LEU A 332 -25.11 8.71 -5.80
CA LEU A 332 -23.97 7.81 -5.96
C LEU A 332 -23.07 7.73 -4.69
N ALA A 333 -23.09 8.77 -3.84
CA ALA A 333 -22.24 8.90 -2.65
C ALA A 333 -22.98 8.82 -1.30
N CYS A 334 -24.29 8.51 -1.27
CA CYS A 334 -25.16 8.58 -0.10
C CYS A 334 -25.00 7.38 0.84
N SER A 335 -23.76 7.17 1.26
CA SER A 335 -23.53 6.88 2.67
C SER A 335 -22.37 7.64 3.30
N ARG A 336 -21.51 8.38 2.56
CA ARG A 336 -20.23 8.90 3.12
C ARG A 336 -19.64 10.17 2.49
N GLY A 337 -20.43 11.24 2.34
CA GLY A 337 -19.97 12.53 1.77
C GLY A 337 -18.78 13.19 2.51
N GLU A 338 -18.76 13.16 3.84
CA GLU A 338 -17.64 13.69 4.67
C GLU A 338 -16.33 12.90 4.45
N LEU A 339 -16.44 11.57 4.32
CA LEU A 339 -15.29 10.69 4.07
C LEU A 339 -14.67 10.97 2.70
N LEU A 340 -15.48 11.23 1.67
CA LEU A 340 -14.99 11.55 0.34
C LEU A 340 -14.16 12.86 0.34
N LYS A 341 -14.61 13.86 1.12
CA LYS A 341 -13.95 15.16 1.27
C LYS A 341 -12.63 15.03 2.06
N GLU A 342 -12.59 14.20 3.09
CA GLU A 342 -11.39 13.88 3.87
C GLU A 342 -10.39 12.99 3.09
N MET A 343 -10.90 12.11 2.22
CA MET A 343 -10.09 11.24 1.36
C MET A 343 -9.48 12.01 0.18
N LEU A 344 -10.22 12.92 -0.46
CA LEU A 344 -9.70 13.74 -1.57
C LEU A 344 -8.65 14.75 -1.09
N SER A 345 -8.78 15.27 0.13
CA SER A 345 -7.78 16.16 0.74
C SER A 345 -6.50 15.42 1.22
N ASN A 346 -6.53 14.09 1.33
CA ASN A 346 -5.40 13.26 1.79
C ASN A 346 -4.93 12.18 0.79
N CYS A 347 -5.39 12.18 -0.46
CA CYS A 347 -5.20 11.02 -1.33
C CYS A 347 -3.78 10.88 -1.92
N ASN A 348 -3.11 9.77 -1.57
CA ASN A 348 -2.23 9.03 -2.48
C ASN A 348 -3.09 7.97 -3.21
N ASP A 349 -3.58 8.32 -4.41
CA ASP A 349 -4.01 7.54 -5.59
C ASP A 349 -4.77 6.18 -5.52
N GLY A 350 -4.80 5.43 -4.42
CA GLY A 350 -5.27 4.04 -4.40
C GLY A 350 -6.69 3.80 -3.87
N GLN A 351 -7.30 4.77 -3.18
CA GLN A 351 -8.54 4.52 -2.41
C GLN A 351 -9.82 5.03 -3.08
N ILE A 352 -9.73 5.93 -4.08
CA ILE A 352 -10.87 6.39 -4.89
C ILE A 352 -11.54 5.22 -5.62
N VAL A 353 -10.75 4.23 -6.04
CA VAL A 353 -11.22 3.04 -6.75
C VAL A 353 -12.06 2.14 -5.85
N LYS A 354 -11.79 2.06 -4.55
CA LYS A 354 -12.45 1.09 -3.66
C LYS A 354 -13.89 1.48 -3.29
N CYS A 355 -14.21 2.76 -3.27
CA CYS A 355 -15.56 3.26 -2.97
C CYS A 355 -16.57 3.02 -4.09
N PHE A 356 -16.12 2.84 -5.34
CA PHE A 356 -17.01 2.67 -6.50
C PHE A 356 -17.37 1.22 -6.83
N PHE A 357 -16.69 0.22 -6.24
CA PHE A 357 -16.82 -1.19 -6.64
C PHE A 357 -17.43 -2.12 -5.58
N THR A 358 -17.86 -1.63 -4.43
CA THR A 358 -18.72 -2.40 -3.52
C THR A 358 -20.16 -1.94 -3.66
N ILE A 359 -20.85 -2.46 -4.68
CA ILE A 359 -22.29 -2.29 -4.86
C ILE A 359 -22.95 -3.67 -4.66
N PRO A 360 -23.98 -3.81 -3.81
CA PRO A 360 -24.74 -5.06 -3.62
C PRO A 360 -25.50 -5.49 -4.90
N ASP A 361 -25.84 -6.78 -4.99
CA ASP A 361 -26.45 -7.53 -6.12
C ASP A 361 -27.71 -6.94 -6.80
N VAL A 362 -28.20 -5.76 -6.39
CA VAL A 362 -29.44 -5.16 -6.89
C VAL A 362 -29.23 -4.44 -8.23
N ASP A 363 -28.05 -3.84 -8.48
CA ASP A 363 -27.81 -3.00 -9.67
C ASP A 363 -27.38 -3.79 -10.92
N ARG A 364 -26.90 -5.03 -10.75
CA ARG A 364 -26.55 -5.91 -11.89
C ARG A 364 -27.76 -6.25 -12.76
N LYS A 365 -28.95 -6.37 -12.15
CA LYS A 365 -30.21 -6.65 -12.85
C LYS A 365 -30.74 -5.47 -13.66
N LEU A 366 -30.27 -4.26 -13.37
CA LEU A 366 -30.62 -3.05 -14.13
C LEU A 366 -29.87 -3.02 -15.48
N PHE A 367 -28.61 -3.49 -15.49
CA PHE A 367 -27.75 -3.50 -16.67
C PHE A 367 -28.03 -4.63 -17.67
N GLU A 368 -28.55 -5.77 -17.22
CA GLU A 368 -28.84 -6.92 -18.11
C GLU A 368 -30.11 -6.74 -18.96
N LYS A 369 -30.88 -5.65 -18.76
CA LYS A 369 -32.21 -5.47 -19.36
C LYS A 369 -32.28 -4.54 -20.58
N GLU A 370 -31.18 -3.89 -20.98
CA GLU A 370 -31.15 -2.98 -22.13
C GLU A 370 -30.27 -3.51 -23.26
N GLU A 371 -30.78 -4.49 -24.02
CA GLU A 371 -30.39 -4.67 -25.42
C GLU A 371 -31.04 -3.54 -26.22
N ARG A 372 -30.31 -2.48 -26.58
CA ARG A 372 -30.88 -1.47 -27.48
C ARG A 372 -29.92 -0.90 -28.53
N SER A 373 -30.48 -0.80 -29.73
CA SER A 373 -29.99 -0.20 -30.97
C SER A 373 -29.86 1.34 -30.92
N ASP A 374 -30.16 1.93 -29.76
CA ASP A 374 -30.13 3.37 -29.47
C ASP A 374 -28.70 3.88 -29.23
N LEU A 375 -27.79 3.06 -28.72
CA LEU A 375 -26.38 3.39 -28.55
C LEU A 375 -25.70 3.71 -29.90
N LEU A 376 -25.98 2.92 -30.95
CA LEU A 376 -25.47 3.13 -32.30
C LEU A 376 -26.05 4.39 -32.98
N ALA A 377 -27.32 4.71 -32.71
CA ALA A 377 -27.94 5.93 -33.20
C ALA A 377 -27.38 7.18 -32.49
N ARG A 378 -27.13 7.10 -31.18
CA ARG A 378 -26.50 8.16 -30.38
C ARG A 378 -25.06 8.43 -30.82
N VAL A 379 -24.30 7.37 -31.13
CA VAL A 379 -22.93 7.49 -31.71
C VAL A 379 -22.91 8.24 -33.05
N LYS A 380 -23.88 8.02 -33.94
CA LYS A 380 -23.98 8.77 -35.20
C LYS A 380 -24.37 10.24 -35.03
N ASP A 381 -25.13 10.56 -33.98
CA ASP A 381 -25.48 11.94 -33.65
C ASP A 381 -24.28 12.71 -33.07
N TYR A 382 -23.40 12.01 -32.34
CA TYR A 382 -22.14 12.57 -31.80
C TYR A 382 -21.08 12.93 -32.86
N GLU A 383 -21.09 12.31 -34.05
CA GLU A 383 -20.14 12.62 -35.13
C GLU A 383 -20.45 13.95 -35.84
N ASN A 384 -21.69 14.47 -35.72
CA ASN A 384 -22.16 15.64 -36.47
C ASN A 384 -22.35 16.91 -35.63
N ASN A 385 -22.36 16.81 -34.29
CA ASN A 385 -22.53 17.95 -33.37
C ASN A 385 -21.47 17.92 -32.25
N PRO A 386 -20.55 18.89 -32.17
CA PRO A 386 -19.55 18.92 -31.10
C PRO A 386 -20.22 18.97 -29.71
N PHE A 387 -19.73 18.12 -28.81
CA PHE A 387 -20.35 17.80 -27.53
C PHE A 387 -20.50 19.05 -26.63
N ASN A 388 -21.74 19.47 -26.38
CA ASN A 388 -22.02 20.56 -25.43
C ASN A 388 -21.98 20.02 -24.00
N PHE A 389 -20.82 20.16 -23.36
CA PHE A 389 -20.56 19.69 -21.99
C PHE A 389 -21.48 20.30 -20.92
N SER A 390 -22.12 21.44 -21.20
CA SER A 390 -23.08 22.04 -20.27
C SER A 390 -24.39 21.24 -20.15
N SER A 391 -24.71 20.41 -21.17
CA SER A 391 -26.00 19.72 -21.30
C SER A 391 -25.95 18.21 -21.00
N TYR A 392 -24.75 17.63 -20.90
CA TYR A 392 -24.53 16.18 -20.73
C TYR A 392 -23.46 15.90 -19.66
N ARG A 393 -23.72 16.39 -18.44
CA ARG A 393 -22.78 16.40 -17.31
C ARG A 393 -22.39 14.99 -16.83
N GLU A 394 -23.30 14.01 -16.91
CA GLU A 394 -23.09 12.64 -16.42
C GLU A 394 -22.12 11.84 -17.31
N GLU A 395 -22.33 11.85 -18.63
CA GLU A 395 -21.48 11.16 -19.60
C GLU A 395 -20.08 11.78 -19.65
N ALA A 396 -20.00 13.10 -19.51
CA ALA A 396 -18.75 13.83 -19.40
C ALA A 396 -17.90 13.39 -18.20
N LEU A 397 -18.53 13.19 -17.04
CA LEU A 397 -17.87 12.72 -15.82
C LEU A 397 -17.38 11.27 -15.96
N ARG A 398 -18.17 10.40 -16.58
CA ARG A 398 -17.79 9.00 -16.85
C ARG A 398 -16.58 8.91 -17.76
N ILE A 399 -16.55 9.73 -18.82
CA ILE A 399 -15.40 9.84 -19.73
C ILE A 399 -14.16 10.35 -19.00
N ALA A 400 -14.32 11.35 -18.11
CA ALA A 400 -13.22 11.90 -17.34
C ALA A 400 -12.57 10.86 -16.40
N ILE A 401 -13.39 10.08 -15.71
CA ILE A 401 -12.93 8.99 -14.82
C ILE A 401 -12.22 7.90 -15.62
N LEU A 402 -12.72 7.54 -16.81
CA LEU A 402 -12.10 6.54 -17.67
C LEU A 402 -10.72 6.98 -18.17
N ARG A 403 -10.57 8.24 -18.61
CA ARG A 403 -9.26 8.78 -18.99
C ARG A 403 -8.28 8.86 -17.83
N PHE A 404 -8.74 9.26 -16.64
CA PHE A 404 -7.90 9.24 -15.44
C PHE A 404 -7.40 7.82 -15.11
N LYS A 405 -8.22 6.78 -15.29
CA LYS A 405 -7.81 5.38 -15.15
C LYS A 405 -6.74 4.98 -16.18
N ILE A 406 -6.93 5.32 -17.46
CA ILE A 406 -5.95 5.06 -18.53
C ILE A 406 -4.64 5.82 -18.27
N GLN A 407 -4.71 7.05 -17.76
CA GLN A 407 -3.54 7.84 -17.39
C GLN A 407 -2.81 7.25 -16.19
N LYS A 408 -3.51 6.74 -15.17
CA LYS A 408 -2.88 6.01 -14.06
C LYS A 408 -2.24 4.72 -14.53
N ILE A 409 -2.81 4.06 -15.53
CA ILE A 409 -2.15 2.95 -16.23
C ILE A 409 -0.87 3.46 -16.89
N LYS A 410 -0.93 4.49 -17.75
CA LYS A 410 0.24 5.13 -18.38
C LYS A 410 1.33 5.51 -17.36
N LEU A 411 0.96 6.08 -16.21
CA LEU A 411 1.86 6.54 -15.14
C LEU A 411 2.38 5.41 -14.23
N ALA A 412 1.61 4.35 -14.00
CA ALA A 412 2.05 3.20 -13.19
C ALA A 412 3.03 2.29 -13.95
N PHE A 413 3.10 2.45 -15.28
CA PHE A 413 4.03 1.75 -16.16
C PHE A 413 5.24 2.63 -16.58
N HIS A 414 5.29 3.91 -16.19
CA HIS A 414 6.49 4.77 -16.20
C HIS A 414 7.23 4.70 -14.86
#